data_AF-A0A7V5G9Y7-F1
#
_entry.id   AF-A0A7V5G9Y7-F1
#
_cell.length_a   1.000
_cell.length_b   1.000
_cell.length_c   1.000
_cell.angle_alpha   90.00
_cell.angle_beta   90.00
_cell.angle_gamma   90.00
#
_symmetry.space_group_name_H-M   'P 1'
#
loop_
_entity.id
_entity.type
_entity.pdbx_description
1 polymer ?
#
loop_
_entity_poly.entity_id
_entity_poly.type
_entity_poly.pdbx_seq_one_letter_code
_entity_poly.pdbx_strand_id
1 'polypeptide(L)'
;YMFFILQAKSLFTGKLSIIAPILLYILFNIFYASLSIPFGKLSDKIGRKKVILAGYLLFSMTSFGFAFLNSLASLIILFAFYGVVYAAIDGNQRAFVADLSPQELKSTALGTFHTAIGISALPASLIAGFLWQTNPKITFLYGGITSATAVVLFLALQSKIKVN
;
A
#
# COMPACT_ATOMS: atom_id res chain seq x y z
N TYR A 1 -5.49 4.06 -4.03
CA TYR A 1 -5.92 3.44 -5.29
C TYR A 1 -6.50 4.45 -6.30
N MET A 2 -7.59 5.17 -5.98
CA MET A 2 -8.23 6.13 -6.91
C MET A 2 -7.29 7.21 -7.47
N PHE A 3 -6.39 7.77 -6.67
CA PHE A 3 -5.45 8.80 -7.12
C PHE A 3 -4.37 8.31 -8.10
N PHE A 4 -3.96 7.03 -8.03
CA PHE A 4 -3.01 6.46 -9.01
C PHE A 4 -3.66 6.36 -10.40
N ILE A 5 -4.94 6.00 -10.44
CA ILE A 5 -5.75 5.98 -11.66
C ILE A 5 -5.98 7.40 -12.18
N LEU A 6 -6.27 8.37 -11.30
CA LEU A 6 -6.41 9.77 -11.69
C LEU A 6 -5.10 10.33 -12.27
N GLN A 7 -3.95 9.95 -11.72
CA GLN A 7 -2.63 10.34 -12.25
C GLN A 7 -2.44 9.80 -13.66
N ALA A 8 -2.68 8.51 -13.88
CA ALA A 8 -2.60 7.91 -15.20
C ALA A 8 -3.58 8.60 -16.18
N LYS A 9 -4.83 8.86 -15.76
CA LYS A 9 -5.84 9.53 -16.59
C LYS A 9 -5.41 10.94 -17.00
N SER A 10 -4.76 11.69 -16.11
CA SER A 10 -4.33 13.07 -16.37
C SER A 10 -3.27 13.20 -17.47
N LEU A 11 -2.58 12.10 -17.80
CA LEU A 11 -1.47 12.08 -18.77
C LEU A 11 -1.92 11.68 -20.19
N PHE A 12 -3.20 11.33 -20.39
CA PHE A 12 -3.72 10.89 -21.68
C PHE A 12 -4.96 11.69 -22.13
N THR A 13 -5.14 11.84 -23.44
CA THR A 13 -6.30 12.55 -24.03
C THR A 13 -7.19 11.59 -24.84
N GLY A 14 -8.49 11.87 -24.94
CA GLY A 14 -9.44 11.06 -25.71
C GLY A 14 -9.76 9.69 -25.09
N LYS A 15 -10.06 8.67 -25.90
CA LYS A 15 -10.39 7.30 -25.43
C LYS A 15 -9.27 6.68 -24.58
N LEU A 16 -8.02 7.09 -24.79
CA LEU A 16 -6.85 6.59 -24.09
C LEU A 16 -6.83 6.98 -22.60
N SER A 17 -7.50 8.09 -22.23
CA SER A 17 -7.68 8.53 -20.83
C SER A 17 -8.55 7.58 -19.99
N ILE A 18 -9.36 6.74 -20.64
CA ILE A 18 -10.20 5.74 -19.97
C ILE A 18 -9.48 4.38 -19.99
N ILE A 19 -8.92 3.98 -21.13
CA ILE A 19 -8.35 2.65 -21.32
C ILE A 19 -7.04 2.47 -20.54
N ALA A 20 -6.13 3.45 -20.58
CA ALA A 20 -4.80 3.29 -19.98
C ALA A 20 -4.84 3.08 -18.44
N PRO A 21 -5.62 3.84 -17.65
CA PRO A 21 -5.72 3.58 -16.21
C PRO A 21 -6.37 2.23 -15.87
N ILE A 22 -7.31 1.74 -16.70
CA ILE A 22 -7.91 0.42 -16.53
C ILE A 22 -6.86 -0.67 -16.75
N LEU A 23 -6.07 -0.57 -17.82
CA LEU A 23 -4.99 -1.52 -18.10
C LEU A 23 -3.93 -1.53 -17.00
N LEU A 24 -3.55 -0.35 -16.49
CA LEU A 24 -2.63 -0.22 -15.37
C LEU A 24 -3.22 -0.84 -14.08
N TYR A 25 -4.53 -0.74 -13.88
CA TYR A 25 -5.18 -1.42 -12.76
C TYR A 25 -5.19 -2.94 -12.91
N ILE A 26 -5.45 -3.44 -14.11
CA ILE A 26 -5.38 -4.88 -14.39
C ILE A 26 -3.95 -5.37 -14.12
N LEU A 27 -2.94 -4.65 -14.58
CA LEU A 27 -1.53 -4.94 -14.30
C LEU A 27 -1.26 -5.03 -12.80
N PHE A 28 -1.69 -4.02 -12.03
CA PHE A 28 -1.60 -4.04 -10.58
C PHE A 28 -2.22 -5.32 -9.97
N ASN A 29 -3.42 -5.70 -10.40
CA ASN A 29 -4.09 -6.90 -9.88
C ASN A 29 -3.38 -8.20 -10.26
N ILE A 30 -2.80 -8.28 -11.46
CA ILE A 30 -2.02 -9.45 -11.88
C ILE A 30 -0.83 -9.64 -10.95
N PHE A 31 -0.05 -8.58 -10.68
CA PHE A 31 1.07 -8.64 -9.75
C PHE A 31 0.60 -8.94 -8.33
N TYR A 32 -0.47 -8.29 -7.88
CA TYR A 32 -1.04 -8.53 -6.55
C TYR A 32 -1.46 -9.99 -6.38
N ALA A 33 -2.30 -10.52 -7.26
CA ALA A 33 -2.84 -11.87 -7.16
C ALA A 33 -1.76 -12.94 -7.30
N SER A 34 -0.86 -12.81 -8.29
CA SER A 34 0.20 -13.79 -8.55
C SER A 34 1.22 -13.87 -7.41
N LEU A 35 1.51 -12.76 -6.74
CA LEU A 35 2.52 -12.69 -5.69
C LEU A 35 1.96 -12.81 -4.28
N SER A 36 0.65 -12.72 -4.07
CA SER A 36 0.03 -12.83 -2.74
C SER A 36 0.36 -14.14 -2.02
N ILE A 37 0.28 -15.27 -2.72
CA ILE A 37 0.63 -16.58 -2.14
C ILE A 37 2.14 -16.69 -1.87
N PRO A 38 3.04 -16.36 -2.82
CA PRO A 38 4.48 -16.31 -2.56
C PRO A 38 4.86 -15.43 -1.36
N PHE A 39 4.33 -14.21 -1.27
CA PHE A 39 4.63 -13.32 -0.14
C PHE A 39 4.03 -13.81 1.17
N GLY A 40 2.86 -14.47 1.14
CA GLY A 40 2.30 -15.17 2.30
C GLY A 40 3.26 -16.24 2.82
N LYS A 41 3.69 -17.16 1.94
CA LYS A 41 4.66 -18.22 2.29
C LYS A 41 6.00 -17.66 2.76
N LEU A 42 6.49 -16.60 2.11
CA LEU A 42 7.74 -15.94 2.52
C LEU A 42 7.61 -15.38 3.93
N SER A 43 6.48 -14.71 4.19
CA SER A 43 6.14 -14.10 5.48
C SER A 43 6.01 -15.13 6.61
N ASP A 44 5.48 -16.32 6.31
CA ASP A 44 5.52 -17.46 7.25
C ASP A 44 6.95 -17.88 7.59
N LYS A 45 7.84 -17.90 6.59
CA LYS A 45 9.22 -18.39 6.74
C LYS A 45 10.16 -17.41 7.44
N ILE A 46 10.13 -16.13 7.07
CA ILE A 46 11.09 -15.13 7.57
C ILE A 46 10.51 -14.24 8.67
N GLY A 47 9.21 -14.39 8.94
CA GLY A 47 8.45 -13.64 9.93
C GLY A 47 7.61 -12.52 9.31
N ARG A 48 6.35 -12.45 9.73
CA ARG A 48 5.34 -11.48 9.24
C ARG A 48 5.83 -10.04 9.24
N LYS A 49 6.45 -9.64 10.36
CA LYS A 49 6.98 -8.30 10.59
C LYS A 49 7.94 -7.84 9.48
N LYS A 50 8.87 -8.70 9.06
CA LYS A 50 9.91 -8.35 8.07
C LYS A 50 9.30 -8.10 6.70
N VAL A 51 8.33 -8.92 6.30
CA VAL A 51 7.65 -8.76 5.00
C VAL A 51 6.77 -7.51 4.99
N ILE A 52 6.04 -7.24 6.07
CA ILE A 52 5.24 -6.01 6.21
C ILE A 52 6.12 -4.76 6.13
N LEU A 53 7.25 -4.74 6.85
CA LEU A 53 8.21 -3.63 6.79
C LEU A 53 8.78 -3.41 5.39
N ALA A 54 9.20 -4.48 4.72
CA ALA A 54 9.70 -4.41 3.35
C ALA A 54 8.62 -3.88 2.40
N GLY A 55 7.36 -4.30 2.57
CA GLY A 55 6.22 -3.78 1.82
C GLY A 55 6.02 -2.28 2.00
N TYR A 56 6.06 -1.77 3.24
CA TYR A 56 5.91 -0.34 3.50
C TYR A 56 7.10 0.50 3.00
N LEU A 57 8.32 -0.04 3.07
CA LEU A 57 9.49 0.59 2.44
C LEU A 57 9.34 0.68 0.93
N LEU A 58 8.91 -0.42 0.28
CA LEU A 58 8.65 -0.44 -1.15
C LEU A 58 7.50 0.50 -1.53
N PHE A 59 6.47 0.61 -0.69
CA PHE A 59 5.39 1.58 -0.88
C PHE A 59 5.91 3.01 -0.87
N SER A 60 6.79 3.35 0.08
CA SER A 60 7.41 4.68 0.15
C SER A 60 8.19 5.02 -1.13
N MET A 61 9.02 4.08 -1.60
CA MET A 61 9.77 4.23 -2.86
C MET A 61 8.84 4.36 -4.07
N THR A 62 7.79 3.54 -4.14
CA THR A 62 6.82 3.55 -5.23
C THR A 62 6.06 4.87 -5.26
N SER A 63 5.62 5.37 -4.09
CA SER A 63 4.96 6.67 -3.96
C SER A 63 5.87 7.82 -4.38
N PHE A 64 7.13 7.83 -3.98
CA PHE A 64 8.08 8.84 -4.48
C PHE A 64 8.28 8.74 -6.00
N GLY A 65 8.35 7.53 -6.54
CA GLY A 65 8.37 7.31 -7.98
C GLY A 65 7.19 7.99 -8.70
N PHE A 66 5.96 7.84 -8.19
CA PHE A 66 4.79 8.51 -8.75
C PHE A 66 4.81 10.05 -8.63
N ALA A 67 5.56 10.60 -7.67
CA ALA A 67 5.70 12.05 -7.52
C ALA A 67 6.63 12.68 -8.58
N PHE A 68 7.62 11.92 -9.06
CA PHE A 68 8.68 12.47 -9.94
C PHE A 68 8.64 11.93 -11.37
N LEU A 69 8.08 10.74 -11.61
CA LEU A 69 8.07 10.09 -12.91
C LEU A 69 6.72 10.26 -13.62
N ASN A 70 6.76 10.72 -14.88
CA ASN A 70 5.57 11.08 -15.65
C ASN A 70 5.48 10.39 -17.03
N SER A 71 6.24 9.31 -17.26
CA SER A 71 6.21 8.57 -18.52
C SER A 71 5.34 7.31 -18.43
N LEU A 72 4.72 6.88 -19.54
CA LEU A 72 3.93 5.64 -19.56
C LEU A 72 4.75 4.41 -19.09
N ALA A 73 6.00 4.30 -19.55
CA ALA A 73 6.89 3.23 -19.11
C ALA A 73 7.11 3.26 -17.58
N SER A 74 7.31 4.45 -17.01
CA SER A 74 7.44 4.58 -15.56
C SER A 74 6.15 4.21 -14.82
N LEU A 75 4.97 4.57 -15.33
CA LEU A 75 3.70 4.20 -14.70
C LEU A 75 3.48 2.69 -14.71
N ILE A 76 3.79 2.00 -15.81
CA ILE A 76 3.68 0.53 -15.89
C ILE A 76 4.52 -0.11 -14.78
N ILE A 77 5.78 0.31 -14.65
CA ILE A 77 6.70 -0.20 -13.63
C ILE A 77 6.19 0.12 -12.22
N LEU A 78 5.73 1.35 -11.98
CA LEU A 78 5.25 1.77 -10.66
C LEU A 78 3.94 1.07 -10.26
N PHE A 79 3.03 0.81 -11.19
CA PHE A 79 1.80 0.03 -10.94
C PHE A 79 2.12 -1.45 -10.67
N ALA A 80 3.11 -2.02 -11.36
CA ALA A 80 3.60 -3.37 -11.06
C ALA A 80 4.18 -3.43 -9.63
N PHE A 81 5.05 -2.49 -9.25
CA PHE A 81 5.57 -2.40 -7.88
C PHE A 81 4.47 -2.17 -6.85
N TYR A 82 3.47 -1.35 -7.17
CA TYR A 82 2.33 -1.16 -6.28
C TYR A 82 1.54 -2.47 -6.06
N GLY A 83 1.45 -3.34 -7.07
CA GLY A 83 0.89 -4.67 -6.93
C GLY A 83 1.71 -5.57 -6.00
N VAL A 84 3.05 -5.52 -6.13
CA VAL A 84 3.99 -6.21 -5.24
C VAL A 84 3.84 -5.73 -3.79
N VAL A 85 3.72 -4.41 -3.58
CA VAL A 85 3.46 -3.81 -2.27
C VAL A 85 2.20 -4.39 -1.66
N TYR A 86 1.10 -4.43 -2.41
CA TYR A 86 -0.18 -4.95 -1.92
C TYR A 86 -0.09 -6.44 -1.58
N ALA A 87 0.62 -7.23 -2.38
CA ALA A 87 0.86 -8.65 -2.11
C ALA A 87 1.67 -8.87 -0.82
N ALA A 88 2.62 -7.99 -0.53
CA ALA A 88 3.45 -8.05 0.67
C ALA A 88 2.71 -7.60 1.93
N ILE A 89 1.77 -6.65 1.82
CA ILE A 89 1.13 -6.02 2.98
C ILE A 89 -0.24 -6.64 3.30
N ASP A 90 -1.17 -6.68 2.33
CA ASP A 90 -2.61 -6.82 2.60
C ASP A 90 -2.96 -8.09 3.39
N GLY A 91 -2.54 -9.26 2.88
CA GLY A 91 -2.77 -10.53 3.57
C GLY A 91 -1.92 -10.69 4.85
N ASN A 92 -0.68 -10.23 4.81
CA ASN A 92 0.28 -10.43 5.89
C ASN A 92 -0.06 -9.62 7.14
N GLN A 93 -0.66 -8.43 7.00
CA GLN A 93 -1.11 -7.63 8.14
C GLN A 93 -2.26 -8.31 8.89
N ARG A 94 -3.25 -8.84 8.17
CA ARG A 94 -4.37 -9.58 8.78
C ARG A 94 -3.87 -10.83 9.49
N ALA A 95 -2.96 -11.58 8.86
CA ALA A 95 -2.32 -12.72 9.48
C ALA A 95 -1.56 -12.30 10.76
N PHE A 96 -0.78 -11.23 10.69
CA PHE A 96 -0.02 -10.73 11.84
C PHE A 96 -0.90 -10.28 13.01
N VAL A 97 -2.02 -9.60 12.73
CA VAL A 97 -3.01 -9.24 13.77
C VAL A 97 -3.61 -10.50 14.40
N ALA A 98 -3.97 -11.50 13.60
CA ALA A 98 -4.50 -12.76 14.10
C ALA A 98 -3.48 -13.56 14.92
N ASP A 99 -2.19 -13.53 14.53
CA ASP A 99 -1.10 -14.19 15.24
C ASP A 99 -0.82 -13.54 16.61
N LEU A 100 -1.01 -12.22 16.73
CA LEU A 100 -0.87 -11.49 18.00
C LEU A 100 -2.08 -11.63 18.94
N SER A 101 -3.17 -12.25 18.47
CA SER A 101 -4.44 -12.27 19.18
C SER A 101 -4.69 -13.63 19.85
N PRO A 102 -5.24 -13.65 21.08
CA PRO A 102 -5.75 -14.87 21.69
C PRO A 102 -6.77 -15.57 20.79
N GLN A 103 -6.80 -16.91 20.84
CA GLN A 103 -7.62 -17.70 19.93
C GLN A 103 -9.11 -17.34 20.01
N GLU A 104 -9.65 -17.05 21.20
CA GLU A 104 -11.07 -16.67 21.35
C GLU A 104 -11.38 -15.26 20.83
N LEU A 105 -10.37 -14.40 20.66
CA LEU A 105 -10.54 -12.98 20.32
C LEU A 105 -10.07 -12.62 18.91
N LYS A 106 -9.63 -13.59 18.09
CA LYS A 106 -9.12 -13.32 16.73
C LYS A 106 -10.09 -12.52 15.86
N SER A 107 -11.38 -12.88 15.88
CA SER A 107 -12.41 -12.17 15.11
C SER A 107 -12.59 -10.73 15.60
N THR A 108 -12.59 -10.52 16.92
CA THR A 108 -12.69 -9.19 17.52
C THR A 108 -11.47 -8.34 17.15
N ALA A 109 -10.26 -8.91 17.24
CA ALA A 109 -9.03 -8.20 16.89
C ALA A 109 -8.99 -7.80 15.41
N LEU A 110 -9.41 -8.68 14.50
CA LEU A 110 -9.55 -8.35 13.08
C LEU A 110 -10.63 -7.28 12.85
N GLY A 111 -11.75 -7.36 13.58
CA GLY A 111 -12.79 -6.32 13.58
C GLY A 111 -12.24 -4.96 13.98
N THR A 112 -11.57 -4.88 15.14
CA THR A 112 -10.93 -3.65 15.65
C THR A 112 -9.88 -3.12 14.66
N PHE A 113 -9.07 -4.00 14.07
CA PHE A 113 -8.09 -3.62 13.04
C PHE A 113 -8.77 -2.97 11.83
N HIS A 114 -9.84 -3.56 11.30
CA HIS A 114 -10.57 -2.99 10.18
C HIS A 114 -11.33 -1.70 10.55
N THR A 115 -11.83 -1.58 11.79
CA THR A 115 -12.39 -0.33 12.30
C THR A 115 -11.34 0.77 12.32
N ALA A 116 -10.13 0.50 12.82
CA ALA A 116 -9.03 1.46 12.81
C ALA A 116 -8.63 1.88 11.39
N ILE A 117 -8.58 0.94 10.44
CA ILE A 117 -8.37 1.25 9.01
C ILE A 117 -9.48 2.17 8.50
N GLY A 118 -10.75 1.86 8.77
CA GLY A 118 -11.90 2.64 8.33
C GLY A 118 -11.89 4.08 8.87
N ILE A 119 -11.66 4.24 10.18
CA ILE A 119 -11.55 5.55 10.83
C ILE A 119 -10.39 6.36 10.24
N SER A 120 -9.26 5.71 9.96
CA SER A 120 -8.08 6.36 9.38
C SER A 120 -8.28 6.74 7.90
N ALA A 121 -9.11 5.99 7.18
CA ALA A 121 -9.34 6.20 5.74
C ALA A 121 -10.05 7.52 5.43
N LEU A 122 -10.94 7.98 6.32
CA LEU A 122 -11.67 9.25 6.15
C LEU A 122 -10.75 10.47 6.10
N PRO A 123 -9.97 10.79 7.16
CA PRO A 123 -9.04 11.92 7.12
C PRO A 123 -7.97 11.73 6.06
N ALA A 124 -7.48 10.49 5.85
CA ALA A 124 -6.50 10.22 4.80
C ALA A 124 -7.02 10.59 3.40
N SER A 125 -8.29 10.27 3.10
CA SER A 125 -8.91 10.59 1.80
C SER A 125 -9.17 12.07 1.64
N LEU A 126 -9.61 12.77 2.69
CA LEU A 126 -9.81 14.22 2.68
C LEU A 126 -8.49 14.96 2.45
N ILE A 127 -7.45 14.62 3.20
CA ILE A 127 -6.11 15.19 3.06
C ILE A 127 -5.57 14.91 1.65
N ALA A 128 -5.62 13.66 1.19
CA ALA A 128 -5.13 13.29 -0.13
C ALA A 128 -5.88 14.03 -1.25
N GLY A 129 -7.20 14.21 -1.12
CA GLY A 129 -8.03 14.95 -2.07
C GLY A 129 -7.71 16.44 -2.11
N PHE A 130 -7.53 17.07 -0.95
CA PHE A 130 -7.10 18.47 -0.87
C PHE A 130 -5.71 18.67 -1.47
N LEU A 131 -4.75 17.81 -1.10
CA LEU A 131 -3.40 17.84 -1.67
C LEU A 131 -3.43 17.62 -3.19
N TRP A 132 -4.32 16.77 -3.69
CA TRP A 132 -4.43 16.48 -5.12
C TRP A 132 -4.87 17.70 -5.92
N GLN A 133 -5.83 18.45 -5.40
CA GLN A 133 -6.34 19.67 -6.04
C GLN A 133 -5.27 20.76 -6.14
N THR A 134 -4.33 20.80 -5.19
CA THR A 134 -3.22 21.76 -5.22
C THR A 134 -2.09 21.29 -6.14
N ASN A 135 -1.58 20.07 -5.93
CA ASN A 135 -0.55 19.48 -6.76
C ASN A 135 -0.53 17.95 -6.57
N PRO A 136 -0.80 17.15 -7.62
CA PRO A 136 -0.75 15.69 -7.56
C PRO A 136 0.56 15.11 -6.99
N LYS A 137 1.70 15.78 -7.22
CA LYS A 137 2.99 15.35 -6.69
C LYS A 137 3.00 15.34 -5.16
N ILE A 138 2.39 16.35 -4.53
CA ILE A 138 2.36 16.48 -3.07
C ILE A 138 1.54 15.35 -2.45
N THR A 139 0.45 14.91 -3.08
CA THR A 139 -0.32 13.75 -2.64
C THR A 139 0.53 12.48 -2.56
N PHE A 140 1.37 12.24 -3.57
CA PHE A 140 2.27 11.09 -3.59
C PHE A 140 3.44 11.23 -2.60
N LEU A 141 4.02 12.42 -2.45
CA LEU A 141 5.02 12.68 -1.41
C LEU A 141 4.45 12.44 -0.01
N TYR A 142 3.24 12.91 0.26
CA TYR A 142 2.54 12.69 1.53
C TYR A 142 2.36 11.19 1.81
N GLY A 143 1.92 10.41 0.82
CA GLY A 143 1.82 8.96 0.95
C GLY A 143 3.16 8.30 1.24
N GLY A 144 4.21 8.70 0.52
CA GLY A 144 5.56 8.15 0.70
C GLY A 144 6.17 8.47 2.07
N ILE A 145 6.03 9.72 2.53
CA ILE A 145 6.49 10.17 3.85
C ILE A 145 5.72 9.46 4.96
N THR A 146 4.38 9.39 4.85
CA THR A 146 3.55 8.72 5.86
C THR A 146 3.94 7.25 5.99
N SER A 147 4.20 6.57 4.87
CA SER A 147 4.70 5.20 4.87
C SER A 147 6.08 5.07 5.52
N ALA A 148 7.01 5.97 5.21
CA ALA A 148 8.34 5.97 5.83
C ALA A 148 8.26 6.20 7.35
N THR A 149 7.41 7.13 7.79
CA THR A 149 7.16 7.36 9.22
C THR A 149 6.54 6.13 9.88
N ALA A 150 5.61 5.44 9.20
CA ALA A 150 5.04 4.19 9.70
C ALA A 150 6.12 3.11 9.87
N VAL A 151 7.08 3.00 8.94
CA VAL A 151 8.24 2.08 9.08
C VAL A 151 9.07 2.41 10.32
N VAL A 152 9.41 3.69 10.51
CA VAL A 152 10.20 4.14 11.67
C VAL A 152 9.45 3.86 12.98
N LEU A 153 8.16 4.19 13.05
CA LEU A 153 7.33 3.91 14.22
C LEU A 153 7.21 2.41 14.49
N PHE A 154 7.00 1.61 13.45
CA PHE A 154 6.91 0.16 13.58
C PHE A 154 8.22 -0.39 14.15
N LEU A 155 9.38 0.02 13.65
CA LEU A 155 10.69 -0.39 14.18
C LEU A 155 10.91 0.08 15.63
N ALA A 156 10.52 1.31 15.97
CA ALA A 156 10.63 1.81 17.33
C ALA A 156 9.76 1.02 18.33
N LEU A 157 8.53 0.68 17.93
CA LEU A 157 7.59 -0.09 18.75
C LEU A 157 7.97 -1.57 18.85
N GLN A 158 8.66 -2.13 17.85
CA GLN A 158 9.14 -3.52 17.90
C GLN A 158 10.03 -3.80 19.11
N SER A 159 10.85 -2.84 19.53
CA SER A 159 11.71 -2.99 20.72
C SER A 159 10.91 -3.25 22.00
N LYS A 160 9.63 -2.87 22.03
CA LYS A 160 8.72 -3.01 23.19
C LYS A 160 7.79 -4.22 23.08
N ILE A 161 7.57 -4.77 21.88
CA ILE A 161 6.65 -5.89 21.65
C ILE A 161 7.45 -7.19 21.53
N LYS A 162 7.74 -7.81 22.69
CA LYS A 162 8.18 -9.22 22.74
C LYS A 162 7.01 -10.09 22.31
N VAL A 163 7.14 -10.68 21.13
CA VAL A 163 6.28 -11.80 20.72
C VAL A 163 7.01 -13.03 21.26
N ASN A 164 6.45 -13.66 22.30
CA ASN A 164 6.91 -14.96 22.79
C ASN A 164 6.66 -16.02 21.72
#